data_AF-A0A1G0H7U9-F1
#
_entry.id   AF-A0A1G0H7U9-F1
#
_cell.length_a   1.000
_cell.length_b   1.000
_cell.length_c   1.000
_cell.angle_alpha   90.00
_cell.angle_beta   90.00
_cell.angle_gamma   90.00
#
_symmetry.space_group_name_H-M   'P 1'
#
loop_
_entity.id
_entity.type
_entity.pdbx_description
1 polymer ?
#
loop_
_entity_poly.entity_id
_entity_poly.type
_entity_poly.pdbx_seq_one_letter_code
_entity_poly.pdbx_strand_id
1 'polypeptide(L)'
;MKPVLLQNQLIIKQSPLHGYGVFAGKDIEKGELIEECYTLLVPKGYNEFVNYYFADKQSERWVLALGFGSLYNHSSDKYNAHYIFDPNTNILIFRAQQFIRKGEEILIFYSVDWFRARKMQEKKLLFRTRLKHWLAPSRSLLMRASLVIVGYLAILYAVKKWLPLYSTKFLGSLMQ
;
A
#
# COMPACT_ATOMS: atom_id res chain seq x y z
N MET A 1 24.16 -4.70 -23.59
CA MET A 1 23.57 -4.17 -22.34
C MET A 1 22.61 -3.05 -22.69
N LYS A 2 21.50 -2.91 -21.95
CA LYS A 2 20.53 -1.84 -22.21
C LYS A 2 21.19 -0.47 -21.90
N PRO A 3 21.10 0.54 -22.79
CA PRO A 3 21.83 1.79 -22.61
C PRO A 3 21.21 2.69 -21.52
N VAL A 4 19.92 2.53 -21.24
CA VAL A 4 19.17 3.34 -20.26
C VAL A 4 18.20 2.45 -19.50
N LEU A 5 18.16 2.62 -18.17
CA LEU A 5 17.14 2.04 -17.31
C LEU A 5 16.12 3.12 -16.96
N LEU A 6 14.84 2.79 -17.09
CA LEU A 6 13.76 3.74 -16.81
C LEU A 6 13.45 3.76 -15.32
N GLN A 7 13.27 4.95 -14.77
CA GLN A 7 12.71 5.17 -13.45
C GLN A 7 11.63 6.25 -13.57
N ASN A 8 10.40 5.93 -13.14
CA ASN A 8 9.30 6.88 -13.14
C ASN A 8 9.49 7.94 -12.05
N GLN A 9 8.58 8.92 -11.94
CA GLN A 9 8.58 9.84 -10.80
C GLN A 9 8.18 9.06 -9.55
N LEU A 10 9.16 8.72 -8.72
CA LEU A 10 9.00 7.93 -7.50
C LEU A 10 9.51 8.72 -6.30
N ILE A 11 8.88 8.50 -5.15
CA ILE A 11 9.21 9.18 -3.89
C ILE A 11 9.43 8.13 -2.81
N ILE A 12 10.58 8.19 -2.14
CA ILE A 12 10.84 7.40 -0.93
C ILE A 12 10.37 8.19 0.28
N LYS A 13 9.52 7.59 1.10
CA LYS A 13 9.12 8.16 2.41
C LYS A 13 8.79 7.05 3.39
N GLN A 14 8.63 7.42 4.66
CA GLN A 14 8.20 6.47 5.67
C GLN A 14 6.87 5.83 5.29
N SER A 15 6.85 4.50 5.31
CA SER A 15 5.68 3.70 5.03
C SER A 15 4.85 3.52 6.31
N PRO A 16 3.52 3.67 6.24
CA PRO A 16 2.63 3.27 7.32
C PRO A 16 2.63 1.74 7.58
N LEU A 17 3.19 0.93 6.67
CA LEU A 17 3.33 -0.52 6.84
C LEU A 17 4.62 -0.85 7.59
N HIS A 18 5.75 -0.46 7.00
CA HIS A 18 7.06 -0.85 7.49
C HIS A 18 8.18 0.03 6.92
N GLY A 19 9.00 0.62 7.79
CA GLY A 19 10.23 1.32 7.39
C GLY A 19 9.98 2.41 6.34
N TYR A 20 10.76 2.37 5.26
CA TYR A 20 10.55 3.19 4.07
C TYR A 20 9.80 2.39 3.00
N GLY A 21 9.06 3.09 2.14
CA GLY A 21 8.40 2.52 0.98
C GLY A 21 8.54 3.43 -0.23
N VAL A 22 8.26 2.86 -1.40
CA VAL A 22 8.25 3.58 -2.68
C VAL A 22 6.83 4.06 -2.98
N PHE A 23 6.68 5.33 -3.32
CA PHE A 23 5.39 5.95 -3.60
C PHE A 23 5.38 6.58 -4.98
N ALA A 24 4.22 6.58 -5.62
CA ALA A 24 4.04 7.20 -6.92
C ALA A 24 4.14 8.74 -6.80
N GLY A 25 5.04 9.37 -7.55
CA GLY A 25 5.19 10.82 -7.64
C GLY A 25 4.21 11.48 -8.63
N LYS A 26 3.62 10.67 -9.51
CA LYS A 26 2.54 11.01 -10.44
C LYS A 26 1.50 9.88 -10.49
N ASP A 27 0.41 10.09 -11.23
CA ASP A 27 -0.48 9.00 -11.60
C ASP A 27 0.24 8.04 -12.56
N ILE A 28 0.07 6.74 -12.34
CA ILE A 28 0.70 5.66 -13.10
C ILE A 28 -0.41 4.74 -13.63
N GLU A 29 -0.46 4.58 -14.95
CA GLU A 29 -1.48 3.78 -15.61
C GLU A 29 -1.26 2.28 -15.43
N LYS A 30 -2.34 1.49 -15.56
CA LYS A 30 -2.23 0.02 -15.53
C LYS A 30 -1.28 -0.46 -16.64
N GLY A 31 -0.30 -1.27 -16.29
CA GLY A 31 0.71 -1.81 -17.20
C GLY A 31 1.92 -0.88 -17.43
N GLU A 32 1.86 0.37 -16.97
CA GLU A 32 2.94 1.33 -17.12
C GLU A 32 4.20 0.84 -16.39
N LEU A 33 5.35 1.15 -16.99
CA LEU A 33 6.66 0.86 -16.41
C LEU A 33 6.91 1.78 -15.21
N ILE A 34 7.21 1.18 -14.07
CA ILE A 34 7.47 1.88 -12.81
C ILE A 34 8.98 2.13 -12.68
N GLU A 35 9.77 1.05 -12.74
CA GLU A 35 11.21 1.13 -12.56
C GLU A 35 11.89 -0.10 -13.18
N GLU A 36 13.09 0.10 -13.71
CA GLU A 36 14.02 -0.95 -14.09
C GLU A 36 15.25 -0.86 -13.20
N CYS A 37 15.49 -1.88 -12.40
CA CYS A 37 16.62 -1.94 -11.49
C CYS A 37 17.68 -2.86 -12.07
N TYR A 38 18.92 -2.38 -12.15
CA TYR A 38 20.04 -3.30 -12.29
C TYR A 38 20.13 -4.18 -11.03
N THR A 39 20.64 -5.40 -11.20
CA THR A 39 20.67 -6.39 -10.13
C THR A 39 22.05 -6.98 -9.96
N LEU A 40 22.34 -7.39 -8.73
CA LEU A 40 23.50 -8.18 -8.38
C LEU A 40 23.05 -9.63 -8.17
N LEU A 41 23.70 -10.55 -8.88
CA LEU A 41 23.51 -11.98 -8.65
C LEU A 41 24.25 -12.40 -7.38
N VAL A 42 23.53 -12.99 -6.45
CA VAL A 42 24.07 -13.48 -5.19
C VAL A 42 24.05 -15.01 -5.20
N PRO A 43 25.21 -15.68 -5.01
CA PRO A 43 25.26 -17.13 -4.89
C PRO A 43 24.42 -17.65 -3.72
N LYS A 44 23.91 -18.88 -3.83
CA LYS A 44 23.30 -19.57 -2.69
C LYS A 44 24.29 -19.68 -1.53
N GLY A 45 23.79 -19.56 -0.29
CA GLY A 45 24.58 -19.66 0.94
C GLY A 45 24.88 -18.31 1.61
N TYR A 46 24.85 -17.22 0.86
CA TYR A 46 24.96 -15.86 1.40
C TYR A 46 23.58 -15.36 1.80
N ASN A 47 23.40 -15.01 3.08
CA ASN A 47 22.09 -14.72 3.67
C ASN A 47 22.00 -13.33 4.30
N GLU A 48 23.04 -12.51 4.17
CA GLU A 48 23.17 -11.19 4.79
C GLU A 48 21.99 -10.27 4.44
N PHE A 49 21.53 -10.31 3.19
CA PHE A 49 20.39 -9.52 2.71
C PHE A 49 19.20 -10.38 2.28
N VAL A 50 19.02 -11.55 2.91
CA VAL A 50 17.98 -12.53 2.55
C VAL A 50 16.56 -11.97 2.54
N ASN A 51 16.30 -10.87 3.25
CA ASN A 51 15.00 -10.19 3.25
C ASN A 51 14.75 -9.33 2.00
N TYR A 52 15.78 -9.06 1.22
CA TYR A 52 15.76 -8.18 0.04
C TYR A 52 16.03 -8.93 -1.27
N TYR A 53 16.27 -10.24 -1.20
CA TYR A 53 16.50 -11.06 -2.37
C TYR A 53 15.22 -11.42 -3.09
N PHE A 54 15.31 -11.36 -4.42
CA PHE A 54 14.36 -11.91 -5.38
C PHE A 54 14.88 -13.28 -5.84
N ALA A 55 13.97 -14.19 -6.14
CA ALA A 55 14.34 -15.52 -6.64
C ALA A 55 14.52 -15.48 -8.16
N ASP A 56 15.68 -15.90 -8.66
CA ASP A 56 15.82 -16.29 -10.06
C ASP A 56 15.36 -17.74 -10.22
N LYS A 57 14.19 -17.90 -10.86
CA LYS A 57 13.60 -19.23 -11.11
C LYS A 57 14.40 -20.07 -12.11
N GLN A 58 15.30 -19.47 -12.89
CA GLN A 58 16.06 -20.16 -13.93
C GLN A 58 17.42 -20.65 -13.45
N SER A 59 18.09 -19.92 -12.56
CA SER A 59 19.49 -20.19 -12.18
C SER A 59 19.71 -20.57 -10.71
N GLU A 60 18.64 -20.81 -9.94
CA GLU A 60 18.70 -21.08 -8.50
C GLU A 60 19.45 -20.01 -7.68
N ARG A 61 19.72 -18.83 -8.25
CA ARG A 61 20.43 -17.74 -7.59
C ARG A 61 19.47 -16.77 -6.91
N TRP A 62 20.00 -16.07 -5.92
CA TRP A 62 19.36 -14.90 -5.37
C TRP A 62 19.72 -13.67 -6.20
N VAL A 63 18.79 -12.72 -6.26
CA VAL A 63 18.94 -11.49 -7.01
C VAL A 63 18.71 -10.34 -6.05
N LEU A 64 19.71 -9.48 -5.87
CA LEU A 64 19.58 -8.24 -5.09
C LEU A 64 19.31 -7.09 -6.05
N ALA A 65 18.19 -6.39 -5.87
CA ALA A 65 17.85 -5.24 -6.70
C ALA A 65 18.56 -3.99 -6.19
N LEU A 66 19.19 -3.25 -7.10
CA LEU A 66 19.63 -1.88 -6.85
C LEU A 66 18.44 -0.93 -7.09
N GLY A 67 18.69 0.35 -7.43
CA GLY A 67 17.62 1.34 -7.60
C GLY A 67 16.73 1.39 -6.36
N PHE A 68 15.41 1.50 -6.53
CA PHE A 68 14.45 1.32 -5.44
C PHE A 68 13.86 -0.09 -5.35
N GLY A 69 14.36 -1.04 -6.14
CA GLY A 69 13.80 -2.40 -6.24
C GLY A 69 13.69 -3.13 -4.90
N SER A 70 14.68 -2.98 -4.02
CA SER A 70 14.66 -3.58 -2.67
C SER A 70 13.92 -2.73 -1.62
N LEU A 71 13.31 -1.60 -2.00
CA LEU A 71 12.51 -0.73 -1.12
C LEU A 71 11.00 -0.89 -1.30
N TYR A 72 10.54 -1.62 -2.32
CA TYR A 72 9.11 -1.89 -2.52
C TYR A 72 8.59 -2.81 -1.42
N ASN A 73 7.63 -2.31 -0.64
CA ASN A 73 7.02 -3.07 0.43
C ASN A 73 6.05 -4.14 -0.08
N HIS A 74 5.80 -5.11 0.80
CA HIS A 74 4.88 -6.20 0.55
C HIS A 74 3.42 -5.83 0.86
N SER A 75 2.48 -6.38 0.08
CA SER A 75 1.12 -6.66 0.56
C SER A 75 0.52 -7.89 -0.11
N SER A 76 -0.19 -8.73 0.64
CA SER A 76 -0.90 -9.90 0.10
C SER A 76 -2.26 -9.55 -0.52
N ASP A 77 -2.93 -8.50 -0.03
CA ASP A 77 -4.28 -8.11 -0.44
C ASP A 77 -4.38 -6.78 -1.19
N LYS A 78 -3.33 -5.95 -1.17
CA LYS A 78 -3.31 -4.59 -1.75
C LYS A 78 -2.12 -4.31 -2.67
N TYR A 79 -1.34 -5.33 -3.05
CA TYR A 79 -0.29 -5.13 -4.04
C TYR A 79 -0.88 -4.58 -5.35
N ASN A 80 -0.20 -3.58 -5.91
CA ASN A 80 -0.63 -2.85 -7.09
C ASN A 80 0.45 -2.84 -8.18
N ALA A 81 1.59 -3.49 -7.95
CA ALA A 81 2.65 -3.70 -8.91
C ALA A 81 3.14 -5.16 -8.90
N HIS A 82 3.66 -5.59 -10.03
CA HIS A 82 4.38 -6.86 -10.19
C HIS A 82 5.77 -6.59 -10.73
N TYR A 83 6.65 -7.58 -10.62
CA TYR A 83 8.01 -7.51 -11.14
C TYR A 83 8.33 -8.72 -12.02
N ILE A 84 9.28 -8.53 -12.94
CA ILE A 84 9.81 -9.57 -13.82
C ILE A 84 11.33 -9.44 -13.79
N PHE A 85 12.03 -10.54 -13.53
CA PHE A 85 13.49 -10.59 -13.65
C PHE A 85 13.88 -11.09 -15.04
N ASP A 86 14.70 -10.33 -15.75
CA ASP A 86 15.34 -10.75 -17.00
C ASP A 86 16.79 -11.18 -16.75
N PRO A 87 17.09 -12.48 -16.74
CA PRO A 87 18.44 -12.99 -16.44
C PRO A 87 19.45 -12.72 -17.55
N ASN A 88 19.02 -12.43 -18.78
CA ASN A 88 19.94 -12.13 -19.88
C ASN A 88 20.54 -10.73 -19.73
N THR A 89 19.79 -9.82 -19.11
CA THR A 89 20.21 -8.43 -18.92
C THR A 89 20.52 -8.08 -17.46
N ASN A 90 20.21 -8.98 -16.52
CA ASN A 90 20.26 -8.76 -15.06
C ASN A 90 19.45 -7.54 -14.62
N ILE A 91 18.27 -7.37 -15.23
CA ILE A 91 17.35 -6.26 -14.93
C ILE A 91 16.09 -6.80 -14.25
N LEU A 92 15.72 -6.18 -13.13
CA LEU A 92 14.43 -6.39 -12.47
C LEU A 92 13.47 -5.26 -12.88
N ILE A 93 12.38 -5.63 -13.52
CA ILE A 93 11.43 -4.72 -14.16
C ILE A 93 10.15 -4.67 -13.35
N PHE A 94 9.78 -3.51 -12.82
CA PHE A 94 8.55 -3.27 -12.07
C PHE A 94 7.49 -2.62 -12.95
N ARG A 95 6.27 -3.16 -12.95
CA ARG A 95 5.13 -2.62 -13.71
C ARG A 95 3.87 -2.53 -12.86
N ALA A 96 3.08 -1.52 -13.13
CA ALA A 96 1.79 -1.33 -12.48
C ALA A 96 0.81 -2.45 -12.89
N GLN A 97 0.21 -3.13 -11.92
CA GLN A 97 -0.83 -4.15 -12.16
C GLN A 97 -2.23 -3.53 -12.26
N GLN A 98 -2.39 -2.31 -11.73
CA GLN A 98 -3.60 -1.51 -11.75
C GLN A 98 -3.22 -0.03 -11.79
N PHE A 99 -4.18 0.87 -11.97
CA PHE A 99 -3.94 2.31 -11.83
C PHE A 99 -3.46 2.63 -10.41
N ILE A 100 -2.39 3.42 -10.30
CA ILE A 100 -1.80 3.87 -9.04
C ILE A 100 -1.84 5.39 -9.01
N ARG A 101 -2.51 5.96 -8.02
CA ARG A 101 -2.61 7.42 -7.90
C ARG A 101 -1.33 8.02 -7.37
N LYS A 102 -1.06 9.27 -7.74
CA LYS A 102 -0.04 10.10 -7.12
C LYS A 102 -0.18 10.05 -5.59
N GLY A 103 0.92 9.71 -4.94
CA GLY A 103 1.06 9.63 -3.49
C GLY A 103 0.68 8.28 -2.88
N GLU A 104 0.13 7.34 -3.66
CA GLU A 104 -0.10 5.96 -3.20
C GLU A 104 1.21 5.18 -3.11
N GLU A 105 1.27 4.27 -2.14
CA GLU A 105 2.40 3.36 -1.99
C GLU A 105 2.34 2.29 -3.07
N ILE A 106 3.47 2.02 -3.69
CA ILE A 106 3.63 0.95 -4.67
C ILE A 106 4.04 -0.30 -3.89
N LEU A 107 3.17 -1.30 -3.92
CA LEU A 107 3.27 -2.52 -3.16
C LEU A 107 3.38 -3.71 -4.10
N ILE A 108 4.30 -4.61 -3.80
CA ILE A 108 4.51 -5.85 -4.55
C ILE A 108 4.08 -7.06 -3.74
N PHE A 109 3.86 -8.17 -4.44
CA PHE A 109 3.70 -9.47 -3.80
C PHE A 109 5.07 -10.16 -3.71
N TYR A 110 5.47 -10.59 -2.51
CA TYR A 110 6.78 -11.25 -2.30
C TYR A 110 6.69 -12.72 -2.70
N SER A 111 6.05 -13.53 -1.85
CA SER A 111 5.62 -14.89 -2.15
C SER A 111 4.69 -15.37 -1.02
N VAL A 112 4.01 -16.49 -1.24
CA VAL A 112 3.17 -17.14 -0.20
C VAL A 112 4.02 -17.58 1.00
N ASP A 113 5.24 -18.05 0.75
CA ASP A 113 6.09 -18.62 1.78
C ASP A 113 7.06 -17.64 2.45
N TRP A 114 7.22 -16.41 1.93
CA TRP A 114 8.25 -15.47 2.42
C TRP A 114 8.15 -15.23 3.93
N PHE A 115 6.93 -14.93 4.41
CA PHE A 115 6.64 -14.69 5.83
C PHE A 115 6.69 -15.97 6.65
N ARG A 116 6.12 -17.07 6.11
CA ARG A 116 6.10 -18.39 6.77
C ARG A 116 7.51 -18.91 7.03
N ALA A 117 8.38 -18.86 6.03
CA ALA A 117 9.77 -19.30 6.12
C ALA A 117 10.57 -18.52 7.18
N ARG A 118 10.20 -17.27 7.44
CA ARG A 118 10.84 -16.38 8.41
C ARG A 118 10.16 -16.35 9.78
N LYS A 119 9.06 -17.11 9.96
CA LYS A 119 8.22 -17.07 11.17
C LYS A 119 7.75 -15.64 11.51
N MET A 120 7.47 -14.84 10.48
CA MET A 120 7.00 -13.46 10.59
C MET A 120 5.51 -13.36 10.23
N GLN A 121 4.85 -12.33 10.75
CA GLN A 121 3.49 -11.97 10.34
C GLN A 121 3.51 -10.74 9.42
N GLU A 122 2.67 -10.74 8.40
CA GLU A 122 2.47 -9.58 7.54
C GLU A 122 1.87 -8.42 8.35
N LYS A 123 2.51 -7.26 8.30
CA LYS A 123 1.93 -6.02 8.84
C LYS A 123 0.85 -5.52 7.89
N LYS A 124 -0.36 -5.35 8.39
CA LYS A 124 -1.46 -4.74 7.63
C LYS A 124 -1.69 -3.32 8.11
N LEU A 125 -2.04 -2.42 7.19
CA LEU A 125 -2.44 -1.06 7.52
C LEU A 125 -3.59 -1.11 8.54
N LEU A 126 -3.37 -0.52 9.72
CA LEU A 126 -4.39 -0.43 10.76
C LEU A 126 -5.63 0.31 10.22
N PHE A 127 -6.82 -0.11 10.66
CA PHE A 127 -8.09 0.52 10.26
C PHE A 127 -8.07 2.04 10.51
N ARG A 128 -7.52 2.47 11.65
CA ARG A 128 -7.36 3.91 11.98
C ARG A 128 -6.49 4.65 10.97
N THR A 129 -5.41 4.03 10.48
CA THR A 129 -4.54 4.59 9.44
C THR A 129 -5.28 4.68 8.11
N ARG A 130 -6.03 3.63 7.75
CA ARG A 130 -6.90 3.64 6.56
C ARG A 130 -7.94 4.76 6.63
N LEU A 131 -8.58 4.93 7.78
CA LEU A 131 -9.58 5.97 8.00
C LEU A 131 -8.97 7.36 7.92
N LYS A 132 -7.81 7.59 8.55
CA LYS A 132 -7.07 8.86 8.44
C LYS A 132 -6.72 9.21 7.00
N HIS A 133 -6.24 8.25 6.20
CA HIS A 133 -5.98 8.48 4.78
C HIS A 133 -7.26 8.76 3.97
N TRP A 134 -8.35 8.11 4.33
CA TRP A 134 -9.65 8.35 3.69
C TRP A 134 -10.19 9.75 4.02
N LEU A 135 -10.02 10.20 5.26
CA LEU A 135 -10.41 11.55 5.72
C LEU A 135 -9.38 12.64 5.38
N ALA A 136 -8.26 12.29 4.72
CA ALA A 136 -7.17 13.22 4.50
C ALA A 136 -7.59 14.42 3.63
N PRO A 137 -7.02 15.62 3.88
CA PRO A 137 -7.33 16.85 3.15
C PRO A 137 -6.96 16.85 1.65
N SER A 138 -6.46 15.75 1.12
CA SER A 138 -6.14 15.59 -0.30
C SER A 138 -7.21 14.84 -1.11
N ARG A 139 -8.28 14.30 -0.48
CA ARG A 139 -9.41 13.67 -1.20
C ARG A 139 -10.49 14.69 -1.56
N SER A 140 -11.24 14.45 -2.64
CA SER A 140 -12.10 15.44 -3.32
C SER A 140 -13.07 16.17 -2.38
N LEU A 141 -13.28 17.46 -2.63
CA LEU A 141 -14.20 18.33 -1.87
C LEU A 141 -15.61 17.72 -1.74
N LEU A 142 -16.09 17.07 -2.80
CA LEU A 142 -17.39 16.40 -2.84
C LEU A 142 -17.52 15.29 -1.79
N MET A 143 -16.44 14.53 -1.57
CA MET A 143 -16.45 13.44 -0.58
C MET A 143 -16.54 13.99 0.85
N ARG A 144 -15.92 15.14 1.11
CA ARG A 144 -16.04 15.80 2.43
C ARG A 144 -17.43 16.38 2.64
N ALA A 145 -17.99 17.03 1.63
CA ALA A 145 -19.34 17.56 1.68
C ALA A 145 -20.36 16.46 1.98
N SER A 146 -20.25 15.31 1.30
CA SER A 146 -21.14 14.16 1.51
C SER A 146 -21.02 13.56 2.92
N LEU A 147 -19.81 13.48 3.49
CA LEU A 147 -19.63 13.05 4.88
C LEU A 147 -20.30 13.98 5.90
N VAL A 148 -20.17 15.29 5.71
CA VAL A 148 -20.83 16.29 6.58
C VAL A 148 -22.34 16.15 6.50
N ILE A 149 -22.89 15.98 5.30
CA ILE A 149 -24.32 15.78 5.08
C ILE A 149 -24.81 14.51 5.78
N VAL A 150 -24.12 13.38 5.59
CA VAL A 150 -24.49 12.11 6.24
C VAL A 150 -24.44 12.22 7.77
N GLY A 151 -23.39 12.87 8.31
CA GLY A 151 -23.27 13.12 9.74
C GLY A 151 -24.42 13.99 10.28
N TYR A 152 -24.76 15.07 9.58
CA TYR A 152 -25.87 15.95 9.93
C TYR A 152 -27.21 15.21 9.93
N LEU A 153 -27.49 14.41 8.89
CA LEU A 153 -28.71 13.61 8.81
C LEU A 153 -28.79 12.56 9.93
N ALA A 154 -27.67 11.92 10.30
CA ALA A 154 -27.61 10.98 11.40
C ALA A 154 -27.91 11.64 12.75
N ILE A 155 -27.39 12.86 12.98
CA ILE A 155 -27.71 13.66 14.17
C ILE A 155 -29.20 14.00 14.19
N LEU A 156 -29.78 14.50 13.08
CA LEU A 156 -31.21 14.80 13.02
C LEU A 156 -32.08 13.57 13.30
N TYR A 157 -31.70 12.40 12.76
CA TYR A 157 -32.39 11.15 13.04
C TYR A 157 -32.29 10.75 14.52
N ALA A 158 -31.11 10.86 15.13
CA ALA A 158 -30.91 10.58 16.56
C ALA A 158 -31.75 11.54 17.42
N VAL A 159 -31.70 12.84 17.14
CA VAL A 159 -32.52 13.86 17.80
C VAL A 159 -34.00 13.49 17.69
N LYS A 160 -34.51 13.23 16.49
CA LYS A 160 -35.93 12.84 16.28
C LYS A 160 -36.31 11.52 16.97
N LYS A 161 -35.41 10.54 17.01
CA LYS A 161 -35.66 9.23 17.64
C LYS A 161 -35.61 9.28 19.17
N TRP A 162 -34.77 10.15 19.73
CA TRP A 162 -34.52 10.22 21.17
C TRP A 162 -35.28 11.34 21.88
N LEU A 163 -35.73 12.38 21.18
CA LEU A 163 -36.64 13.40 21.74
C LEU A 163 -37.91 12.80 22.39
N PRO A 164 -38.63 11.85 21.75
CA PRO A 164 -39.84 11.26 22.33
C PRO A 164 -39.58 10.40 23.57
N LEU A 165 -38.36 9.86 23.72
CA LEU A 165 -37.97 9.04 24.87
C LEU A 165 -37.66 9.91 26.10
N TYR A 166 -37.30 11.18 25.91
CA TYR A 166 -37.09 12.13 27.01
C TYR A 166 -38.41 12.78 27.46
N SER A 167 -39.34 13.10 26.55
CA SER A 167 -40.62 13.70 26.94
C SER A 167 -41.50 12.73 27.75
N THR A 168 -41.48 11.44 27.41
CA THR A 168 -42.26 10.40 28.10
C THR A 168 -41.70 10.04 29.49
N LYS A 169 -40.38 10.04 29.66
CA LYS A 169 -39.75 9.84 30.99
C LYS A 169 -39.92 11.04 31.93
N PHE A 170 -39.91 12.26 31.40
CA PHE A 170 -40.04 13.47 32.22
C PHE A 170 -41.48 13.69 32.74
N LEU A 171 -42.50 13.34 31.94
CA LEU A 171 -43.91 13.39 32.36
C LEU A 171 -44.26 12.31 33.40
N GLY A 172 -43.62 11.15 33.35
CA GLY A 172 -43.83 10.06 34.32
C GLY A 172 -43.28 10.32 35.73
N SER A 173 -42.23 11.15 35.88
CA SER A 173 -41.65 11.49 37.19
C SER A 173 -42.28 12.72 37.86
N LEU A 174 -43.15 13.45 37.16
CA LEU A 174 -43.89 14.60 37.67
C LEU A 174 -45.30 14.24 38.18
N MET A 175 -45.71 12.97 38.01
CA MET A 175 -47.02 12.44 38.42
C MET A 175 -46.94 11.41 39.57
N GLN A 176 -45.81 11.34 40.28
CA GLN A 176 -45.66 10.67 41.59
C GLN A 176 -45.35 11.72 42.65
#